data_AF-E1Z1Z6-F1
#
_entry.id   AF-E1Z1Z6-F1
#
_cell.length_a   1.000
_cell.length_b   1.000
_cell.length_c   1.000
_cell.angle_alpha   90.00
_cell.angle_beta   90.00
_cell.angle_gamma   90.00
#
_symmetry.space_group_name_H-M   'P 1'
#
loop_
_entity.id
_entity.type
_entity.pdbx_description
1 polymer ?
#
loop_
_entity_poly.entity_id
_entity_poly.type
_entity_poly.pdbx_seq_one_letter_code
_entity_poly.pdbx_strand_id
1 'polypeptide(L)'
;MASFAHLLLLLLGVASVAAQNRIQTCIPLGGPMLNACSAELEYLNQPDQFPLTSTSPPDDAKVQSVISGLPAGLPSAPCCAAVQKFDTAGCGCESSLSQTLKAVGIQSEPAGLAGVVKIAGTACKFQPFQCQ
;
A
#
# COMPACT_ATOMS: atom_id res chain seq x y z
N MET A 1 -26.90 -8.92 -41.92
CA MET A 1 -25.69 -9.37 -41.21
C MET A 1 -25.16 -8.22 -40.37
N ALA A 2 -25.70 -7.97 -39.17
CA ALA A 2 -25.23 -6.92 -38.27
C ALA A 2 -25.82 -7.16 -36.87
N SER A 3 -25.36 -8.20 -36.15
CA SER A 3 -25.86 -8.44 -34.78
C SER A 3 -24.93 -9.31 -33.93
N PHE A 4 -23.61 -9.10 -34.02
CA PHE A 4 -22.64 -9.78 -33.14
C PHE A 4 -21.60 -8.84 -32.50
N ALA A 5 -21.43 -7.62 -33.01
CA ALA A 5 -20.41 -6.69 -32.50
C ALA A 5 -20.81 -5.95 -31.20
N HIS A 6 -22.09 -5.90 -30.84
CA HIS A 6 -22.55 -5.14 -29.66
C HIS A 6 -22.48 -5.95 -28.35
N LEU A 7 -22.38 -7.29 -28.41
CA LEU A 7 -22.31 -8.11 -27.19
C LEU A 7 -20.90 -8.11 -26.55
N LEU A 8 -19.84 -7.87 -27.34
CA LEU A 8 -18.47 -7.86 -26.83
C LEU A 8 -18.08 -6.57 -26.08
N LEU A 9 -18.78 -5.44 -26.33
CA LEU A 9 -18.47 -4.16 -25.68
C LEU A 9 -19.00 -4.06 -24.23
N LEU A 10 -19.98 -4.89 -23.85
CA LEU A 10 -20.56 -4.87 -22.49
C LEU A 10 -19.74 -5.65 -21.46
N LEU A 11 -18.89 -6.60 -21.88
CA LEU A 11 -18.08 -7.42 -20.98
C LEU A 11 -16.80 -6.73 -20.47
N LEU A 12 -16.40 -5.60 -21.08
CA LEU A 12 -15.23 -4.82 -20.67
C LEU A 12 -15.52 -3.80 -19.54
N GLY A 13 -16.79 -3.61 -19.14
CA GLY A 13 -17.19 -2.55 -18.21
C GLY A 13 -17.19 -2.91 -16.71
N VAL A 14 -17.10 -4.20 -16.35
CA VAL A 14 -17.29 -4.66 -14.95
C VAL A 14 -16.01 -4.65 -14.10
N ALA A 15 -14.82 -4.51 -14.70
CA ALA A 15 -13.57 -4.43 -13.93
C ALA A 15 -13.34 -3.07 -13.23
N SER A 16 -14.00 -2.01 -13.69
CA SER A 16 -13.72 -0.64 -13.25
C SER A 16 -14.37 -0.27 -11.90
N VAL A 17 -15.42 -0.99 -11.49
CA VAL A 17 -16.20 -0.63 -10.29
C VAL A 17 -15.47 -1.03 -9.00
N ALA A 18 -14.73 -2.14 -9.02
CA ALA A 18 -13.97 -2.60 -7.86
C ALA A 18 -12.78 -1.67 -7.51
N ALA A 19 -12.09 -1.15 -8.53
CA ALA A 19 -10.98 -0.21 -8.35
C ALA A 19 -11.46 1.17 -7.83
N GLN A 20 -12.57 1.69 -8.37
CA GLN A 20 -13.13 2.97 -7.92
C GLN A 20 -13.64 2.93 -6.48
N ASN A 21 -14.18 1.80 -6.02
CA ASN A 21 -14.66 1.66 -4.64
C ASN A 21 -13.51 1.57 -3.62
N ARG A 22 -12.36 1.00 -4.02
CA ARG A 22 -11.22 0.82 -3.13
C ARG A 22 -10.52 2.15 -2.83
N ILE A 23 -10.25 2.98 -3.84
CA ILE A 23 -9.62 4.29 -3.61
C ILE A 23 -10.43 5.18 -2.66
N GLN A 24 -11.78 5.17 -2.76
CA GLN A 24 -12.65 5.89 -1.84
C GLN A 24 -12.58 5.36 -0.40
N THR A 25 -12.29 4.07 -0.24
CA THR A 25 -12.05 3.45 1.08
C THR A 25 -10.66 3.79 1.62
N CYS A 26 -9.66 3.92 0.75
CA CYS A 26 -8.26 4.10 1.15
C CYS A 26 -7.89 5.53 1.53
N ILE A 27 -8.50 6.53 0.89
CA ILE A 27 -8.26 7.95 1.20
C ILE A 27 -8.47 8.26 2.70
N PRO A 28 -9.62 7.92 3.34
CA PRO A 28 -9.83 8.22 4.76
C PRO A 28 -8.94 7.39 5.69
N LEU A 29 -8.37 6.27 5.24
CA LEU A 29 -7.46 5.44 6.03
C LEU A 29 -6.00 5.91 5.94
N GLY A 30 -5.61 6.48 4.79
CA GLY A 30 -4.23 6.88 4.51
C GLY A 30 -3.71 7.96 5.46
N GLY A 31 -4.46 9.05 5.66
CA GLY A 31 -4.02 10.16 6.52
C GLY A 31 -3.72 9.72 7.97
N PRO A 32 -4.67 9.07 8.67
CA PRO A 32 -4.44 8.55 10.02
C PRO A 32 -3.28 7.55 10.09
N MET A 33 -3.13 6.68 9.07
CA MET A 33 -2.00 5.74 9.00
C MET A 33 -0.66 6.47 8.89
N LEU A 34 -0.54 7.44 7.97
CA LEU A 34 0.68 8.22 7.79
C LEU A 34 1.07 8.98 9.06
N ASN A 35 0.09 9.52 9.79
CA ASN A 35 0.34 10.19 11.06
C ASN A 35 0.78 9.21 12.16
N ALA A 36 0.07 8.08 12.31
CA ALA A 36 0.36 7.06 13.32
C ALA A 36 1.70 6.35 13.08
N CYS A 37 2.14 6.26 11.81
CA CYS A 37 3.36 5.59 11.38
C CYS A 37 4.49 6.54 11.01
N SER A 38 4.45 7.81 11.43
CA SER A 38 5.41 8.82 10.98
C SER A 38 6.86 8.45 11.28
N ALA A 39 7.14 7.86 12.46
CA ALA A 39 8.49 7.40 12.83
C ALA A 39 8.95 6.18 12.01
N GLU A 40 8.05 5.23 11.75
CA GLU A 40 8.32 4.07 10.89
C GLU A 40 8.58 4.49 9.45
N LEU A 41 7.81 5.46 8.95
CA LEU A 41 7.98 6.03 7.62
C LEU A 41 9.30 6.81 7.50
N GLU A 42 9.70 7.55 8.54
CA GLU A 42 11.00 8.23 8.57
C GLU A 42 12.16 7.23 8.49
N TYR A 43 12.09 6.12 9.23
CA TYR A 43 13.05 5.03 9.13
C TYR A 43 13.05 4.39 7.74
N LEU A 44 11.87 4.03 7.21
CA LEU A 44 11.75 3.37 5.91
C LEU A 44 12.20 4.23 4.74
N ASN A 45 12.04 5.56 4.85
CA ASN A 45 12.43 6.50 3.80
C ASN A 45 13.94 6.74 3.71
N GLN A 46 14.74 6.10 4.57
CA GLN A 46 16.20 6.10 4.42
C GLN A 46 16.62 5.29 3.18
N PRO A 47 17.69 5.70 2.46
CA PRO A 47 18.11 5.08 1.20
C PRO A 47 18.33 3.56 1.30
N ASP A 48 18.86 3.10 2.44
CA ASP A 48 19.22 1.70 2.66
C ASP A 48 18.08 0.86 3.23
N GLN A 49 16.92 1.45 3.53
CA GLN A 49 15.75 0.73 4.04
C GLN A 49 14.85 0.36 2.87
N PHE A 50 13.68 0.98 2.73
CA PHE A 50 12.80 0.73 1.60
C PHE A 50 11.84 1.91 1.42
N PRO A 51 12.24 2.93 0.65
CA PRO A 51 11.46 4.16 0.56
C PRO A 51 10.15 3.91 -0.19
N LEU A 52 9.13 4.74 0.09
CA LEU A 52 7.85 4.72 -0.61
C LEU A 52 7.99 4.94 -2.13
N THR A 53 9.10 5.51 -2.58
CA THR A 53 9.42 5.76 -3.99
C THR A 53 10.07 4.56 -4.69
N SER A 54 10.23 3.41 -4.00
CA SER A 54 10.80 2.21 -4.61
C SER A 54 9.93 1.73 -5.79
N THR A 55 10.56 1.53 -6.95
CA THR A 55 9.88 1.05 -8.17
C THR A 55 9.80 -0.47 -8.27
N SER A 56 10.41 -1.19 -7.32
CA SER A 56 10.45 -2.65 -7.29
C SER A 56 10.03 -3.18 -5.92
N PRO A 57 9.26 -4.28 -5.86
CA PRO A 57 8.86 -4.87 -4.58
C PRO A 57 10.08 -5.39 -3.80
N PRO A 58 10.04 -5.40 -2.45
CA PRO A 58 11.12 -5.95 -1.66
C PRO A 58 11.07 -7.48 -1.70
N ASP A 59 12.23 -8.11 -1.88
CA ASP A 59 12.37 -9.54 -1.61
C ASP A 59 12.28 -9.84 -0.10
N ASP A 60 12.15 -11.12 0.24
CA ASP A 60 11.96 -11.51 1.64
C ASP A 60 13.20 -11.25 2.50
N ALA A 61 14.41 -11.33 1.94
CA ALA A 61 15.64 -11.02 2.65
C ALA A 61 15.69 -9.52 3.04
N LYS A 62 15.26 -8.65 2.12
CA LYS A 62 15.14 -7.22 2.35
C LYS A 62 14.10 -6.91 3.41
N VAL A 63 12.94 -7.56 3.36
CA VAL A 63 11.90 -7.42 4.40
C VAL A 63 12.47 -7.77 5.77
N GLN A 64 13.12 -8.94 5.91
CA GLN A 64 13.69 -9.35 7.19
C GLN A 64 14.82 -8.44 7.66
N SER A 65 15.67 -7.96 6.74
CA SER A 65 16.74 -7.00 7.06
C SER A 65 16.18 -5.69 7.61
N VAL A 66 15.16 -5.13 6.96
CA VAL A 66 14.56 -3.85 7.39
C VAL A 66 13.90 -4.01 8.76
N ILE A 67 13.17 -5.11 8.98
CA ILE A 67 12.52 -5.41 10.27
C ILE A 67 13.55 -5.60 11.38
N SER A 68 14.65 -6.32 11.10
CA SER A 68 15.71 -6.57 12.08
C SER A 68 16.47 -5.30 12.48
N GLY A 69 16.48 -4.28 11.60
CA GLY A 69 17.10 -2.99 11.86
C GLY A 69 16.18 -1.95 12.51
N LEU A 70 14.90 -2.26 12.75
CA LEU A 70 13.96 -1.32 13.32
C LEU A 70 14.45 -0.80 14.69
N PRO A 71 14.39 0.53 14.93
CA PRO A 71 14.67 1.09 16.24
C PRO A 71 13.78 0.49 17.33
N ALA A 72 14.28 0.45 18.56
CA ALA A 72 13.51 -0.01 19.70
C ALA A 72 12.21 0.78 19.85
N GLY A 73 11.09 0.07 20.04
CA GLY A 73 9.75 0.66 20.14
C GLY A 73 9.02 0.84 18.81
N LEU A 74 9.65 0.50 17.67
CA LEU A 74 9.01 0.44 16.37
C LEU A 74 8.82 -1.02 15.89
N PRO A 75 7.70 -1.34 15.21
CA PRO A 75 6.56 -0.46 14.99
C PRO A 75 5.77 -0.23 16.27
N SER A 76 5.23 0.96 16.43
CA SER A 76 4.35 1.31 17.53
C SER A 76 3.00 0.60 17.40
N ALA A 77 2.35 0.30 18.52
CA ALA A 77 1.01 -0.30 18.50
C ALA A 77 -0.04 0.54 17.73
N PRO A 78 -0.05 1.88 17.81
CA PRO A 78 -0.92 2.72 16.97
C PRO A 78 -0.63 2.56 15.48
N CYS A 79 0.65 2.54 15.08
CA CYS A 79 1.00 2.29 13.68
C CYS A 79 0.49 0.92 13.23
N CYS A 80 0.74 -0.15 13.99
CA CYS A 80 0.26 -1.48 13.65
C CYS A 80 -1.27 -1.54 13.46
N ALA A 81 -2.04 -0.93 14.34
CA ALA A 81 -3.50 -0.89 14.21
C ALA A 81 -3.95 -0.11 12.97
N ALA A 82 -3.25 0.97 12.61
CA ALA A 82 -3.57 1.77 11.44
C ALA A 82 -3.19 1.04 10.14
N VAL A 83 -1.98 0.47 10.07
CA VAL A 83 -1.54 -0.33 8.91
C VAL A 83 -2.44 -1.54 8.72
N GLN A 84 -2.84 -2.24 9.79
CA GLN A 84 -3.74 -3.39 9.65
C GLN A 84 -5.08 -2.99 9.02
N LYS A 85 -5.68 -1.87 9.41
CA LYS A 85 -6.93 -1.37 8.81
C LYS A 85 -6.73 -1.00 7.34
N PHE A 86 -5.64 -0.29 7.04
CA PHE A 86 -5.28 0.13 5.70
C PHE A 86 -5.04 -1.07 4.78
N ASP A 87 -4.28 -2.05 5.25
CA ASP A 87 -3.93 -3.27 4.53
C ASP A 87 -5.15 -4.18 4.33
N THR A 88 -5.99 -4.36 5.36
CA THR A 88 -7.23 -5.16 5.25
C THR A 88 -8.19 -4.61 4.18
N ALA A 89 -8.22 -3.28 3.99
CA ALA A 89 -8.97 -2.65 2.90
C ALA A 89 -8.31 -2.83 1.52
N GLY A 90 -7.14 -3.47 1.45
CA GLY A 90 -6.36 -3.73 0.25
C GLY A 90 -5.68 -2.47 -0.30
N CYS A 91 -5.49 -1.44 0.54
CA CYS A 91 -5.02 -0.13 0.10
C CYS A 91 -3.55 -0.10 -0.32
N GLY A 92 -2.74 -1.03 0.18
CA GLY A 92 -1.36 -1.20 -0.30
C GLY A 92 -1.28 -1.60 -1.79
N CYS A 93 -2.36 -2.15 -2.34
CA CYS A 93 -2.44 -2.61 -3.73
C CYS A 93 -3.13 -1.61 -4.66
N GLU A 94 -3.65 -0.51 -4.14
CA GLU A 94 -4.39 0.46 -4.94
C GLU A 94 -3.43 1.38 -5.70
N SER A 95 -3.18 1.05 -6.97
CA SER A 95 -2.22 1.78 -7.82
C SER A 95 -2.50 3.29 -7.92
N SER A 96 -3.79 3.68 -7.91
CA SER A 96 -4.19 5.09 -8.00
C SER A 96 -3.88 5.88 -6.72
N LEU A 97 -3.66 5.20 -5.59
CA LEU A 97 -3.38 5.85 -4.31
C LEU A 97 -2.06 6.61 -4.33
N SER A 98 -1.06 6.15 -5.09
CA SER A 98 0.19 6.89 -5.25
C SER A 98 -0.01 8.27 -5.90
N GLN A 99 -0.97 8.38 -6.82
CA GLN A 99 -1.31 9.67 -7.43
C GLN A 99 -2.00 10.60 -6.41
N THR A 100 -2.86 10.04 -5.56
CA THR A 100 -3.50 10.78 -4.45
C THR A 100 -2.48 11.24 -3.42
N LEU A 101 -1.52 10.38 -3.04
CA LEU A 101 -0.43 10.73 -2.12
C LEU A 101 0.44 11.87 -2.69
N LYS A 102 0.71 11.84 -3.99
CA LYS A 102 1.43 12.92 -4.67
C LYS A 102 0.69 14.25 -4.58
N ALA A 103 -0.64 14.25 -4.66
CA ALA A 103 -1.46 15.46 -4.54
C ALA A 103 -1.38 16.10 -3.13
N VAL A 104 -1.01 15.33 -2.10
CA VAL A 104 -0.77 15.81 -0.73
C VAL A 104 0.73 15.94 -0.40
N GLY A 105 1.59 15.93 -1.43
CA GLY A 105 3.04 16.17 -1.28
C GLY A 105 3.88 14.94 -0.91
N ILE A 106 3.29 13.74 -0.90
CA ILE A 106 3.99 12.50 -0.58
C ILE A 106 4.37 11.79 -1.88
N GLN A 107 5.66 11.65 -2.13
CA GLN A 107 6.14 10.88 -3.27
C GLN A 107 6.05 9.38 -2.93
N SER A 108 5.36 8.63 -3.78
CA SER A 108 5.30 7.17 -3.67
C SER A 108 5.15 6.52 -5.04
N GLU A 109 5.58 5.28 -5.12
CA GLU A 109 5.34 4.38 -6.24
C GLU A 109 4.47 3.22 -5.77
N PRO A 110 3.63 2.61 -6.65
CA PRO A 110 2.78 1.48 -6.25
C PRO A 110 3.56 0.32 -5.61
N ALA A 111 4.72 -0.02 -6.17
CA ALA A 111 5.58 -1.07 -5.62
C ALA A 111 6.18 -0.69 -4.24
N GLY A 112 6.54 0.58 -4.07
CA GLY A 112 7.03 1.12 -2.81
C GLY A 112 5.96 1.09 -1.73
N LEU A 113 4.73 1.53 -2.04
CA LEU A 113 3.59 1.47 -1.12
C LEU A 113 3.27 0.03 -0.71
N ALA A 114 3.15 -0.88 -1.67
CA ALA A 114 2.88 -2.29 -1.40
C ALA A 114 4.00 -2.92 -0.53
N GLY A 115 5.26 -2.59 -0.82
CA GLY A 115 6.41 -3.07 -0.05
C GLY A 115 6.46 -2.53 1.38
N VAL A 116 6.18 -1.23 1.58
CA VAL A 116 6.08 -0.64 2.93
C VAL A 116 4.98 -1.30 3.74
N VAL A 117 3.80 -1.54 3.14
CA VAL A 117 2.70 -2.23 3.81
C VAL A 117 3.08 -3.69 4.14
N LYS A 118 3.75 -4.41 3.23
CA LYS A 118 4.28 -5.77 3.50
C LYS A 118 5.26 -5.79 4.67
N ILE A 119 6.21 -4.84 4.70
CA ILE A 119 7.22 -4.74 5.77
C ILE A 119 6.52 -4.44 7.10
N ALA A 120 5.66 -3.41 7.13
CA ALA A 120 4.94 -3.02 8.34
C ALA A 120 4.02 -4.15 8.84
N GLY A 121 3.30 -4.83 7.94
CA GLY A 121 2.43 -5.94 8.33
C GLY A 121 3.18 -7.13 8.90
N THR A 122 4.33 -7.46 8.29
CA THR A 122 5.23 -8.51 8.81
C THR A 122 5.79 -8.12 10.18
N ALA A 123 6.25 -6.88 10.35
CA ALA A 123 6.77 -6.36 11.62
C ALA A 123 5.69 -6.36 12.72
N CYS A 124 4.45 -6.03 12.35
CA CYS A 124 3.26 -6.03 13.22
C CYS A 124 2.63 -7.42 13.42
N LYS A 125 3.23 -8.47 12.85
CA LYS A 125 2.82 -9.88 13.03
C LYS A 125 1.38 -10.19 12.59
N PHE A 126 0.89 -9.53 11.56
CA PHE A 126 -0.34 -9.94 10.87
C PHE A 126 -0.03 -10.39 9.44
N GLN A 127 -0.95 -11.15 8.84
CA GLN A 127 -0.80 -11.63 7.48
C GLN A 127 -1.16 -10.50 6.50
N PRO A 128 -0.21 -10.00 5.69
CA PRO A 128 -0.49 -8.90 4.78
C PRO A 128 -1.47 -9.30 3.69
N PHE A 129 -2.32 -8.36 3.28
CA PHE A 129 -3.21 -8.51 2.14
C PHE A 129 -2.39 -8.84 0.90
N GLN A 130 -2.81 -9.89 0.19
CA GLN A 130 -2.15 -10.30 -1.04
C GLN A 130 -2.71 -9.50 -2.21
N CYS A 131 -1.89 -8.64 -2.81
CA CYS A 131 -2.24 -7.99 -4.07
C CYS A 131 -2.40 -9.07 -5.15
N GLN A 132 -3.62 -9.21 -5.68
CA GLN A 132 -3.96 -10.14 -6.77
C GLN A 132 -3.88 -9.44 -8.12
#